data_AF-A0A8K1FGM5-F1
#
_entry.id   AF-A0A8K1FGM5-F1
#
_cell.length_a   1.000
_cell.length_b   1.000
_cell.length_c   1.000
_cell.angle_alpha   90.00
_cell.angle_beta   90.00
_cell.angle_gamma   90.00
#
_symmetry.space_group_name_H-M   'P 1'
#
loop_
_entity.id
_entity.type
_entity.pdbx_description
1 polymer ?
#
loop_
_entity_poly.entity_id
_entity_poly.type
_entity_poly.pdbx_seq_one_letter_code
_entity_poly.pdbx_strand_id
1 'polypeptide(L)'
;MPTEFFACYLLTPVNAPQRLRATYVGFTVSPTRRIRQHNGELVSGAKRTRRHRPWEMIVVVHGFPTKFHALQFEFAWQHPYICRFTKERLSALRGKQGVGTPRSVKRKLVELHEMLHILPWTNFPLTISYTSLAIQSIARATTYFTWPAHMACEVRMLSEFATLVKNQNKPEEVHPDASSVCYVCEERLDGSTLRVLRCYHTDCATKYHSLCLADHFLLHASLTSEEANGTVASLRPERGPCPQCEHELQWPLLVKGASVQPAASSRHEDDDEARHATLEQETEEASSRGSYSYSDNGWFEEDDAYQDKDTMESEPRSGGRPGESGNLDGVVIDLTMDDEDEPV
;
A
#
# COMPACT_ATOMS: atom_id res chain seq x y z
N MET A 1 4.69 8.10 -18.14
CA MET A 1 3.79 7.54 -17.10
C MET A 1 2.40 7.41 -17.70
N PRO A 2 1.44 6.69 -17.11
CA PRO A 2 0.04 6.81 -17.51
C PRO A 2 -0.38 8.28 -17.52
N THR A 3 -1.20 8.65 -18.49
CA THR A 3 -1.79 9.98 -18.66
C THR A 3 -2.80 10.34 -17.56
N GLU A 4 -3.09 9.39 -16.66
CA GLU A 4 -4.09 9.51 -15.62
C GLU A 4 -3.49 9.10 -14.27
N PHE A 5 -3.91 9.80 -13.21
CA PHE A 5 -3.57 9.48 -11.83
C PHE A 5 -4.37 8.26 -11.34
N PHE A 6 -3.68 7.20 -10.93
CA PHE A 6 -4.28 6.02 -10.31
C PHE A 6 -3.71 5.82 -8.91
N ALA A 7 -4.59 5.65 -7.92
CA ALA A 7 -4.18 5.43 -6.54
C ALA A 7 -5.06 4.44 -5.79
N CYS A 8 -4.44 3.75 -4.83
CA CYS A 8 -5.12 3.05 -3.75
C CYS A 8 -4.93 3.83 -2.45
N TYR A 9 -5.91 3.84 -1.56
CA TYR A 9 -5.83 4.57 -0.31
C TYR A 9 -6.33 3.75 0.88
N LEU A 10 -5.93 4.20 2.08
CA LEU A 10 -6.41 3.70 3.36
C LEU A 10 -7.12 4.82 4.12
N LEU A 11 -8.30 4.53 4.64
CA LEU A 11 -9.07 5.41 5.52
C LEU A 11 -9.14 4.84 6.93
N THR A 12 -9.34 5.73 7.90
CA THR A 12 -9.80 5.40 9.25
C THR A 12 -10.77 6.48 9.75
N PRO A 13 -11.71 6.18 10.66
CA PRO A 13 -12.55 7.21 11.28
C PRO A 13 -11.70 8.23 12.03
N VAL A 14 -12.07 9.50 12.01
CA VAL A 14 -11.33 10.56 12.72
C VAL A 14 -11.47 10.41 14.24
N ASN A 15 -12.64 9.97 14.69
CA ASN A 15 -13.02 9.99 16.11
C ASN A 15 -12.74 8.64 16.79
N ALA A 16 -12.31 8.72 18.05
CA ALA A 16 -12.26 7.59 18.95
C ALA A 16 -13.68 7.04 19.24
N PRO A 17 -13.83 5.75 19.58
CA PRO A 17 -12.77 4.75 19.72
C PRO A 17 -12.40 4.05 18.41
N GLN A 18 -13.08 4.34 17.28
CA GLN A 18 -12.84 3.63 16.02
C GLN A 18 -11.60 4.11 15.27
N ARG A 19 -11.10 5.32 15.53
CA ARG A 19 -9.82 5.79 14.99
C ARG A 19 -8.72 4.76 15.21
N LEU A 20 -7.99 4.43 14.16
CA LEU A 20 -6.95 3.39 14.10
C LEU A 20 -7.42 1.93 14.26
N ARG A 21 -8.65 1.68 14.73
CA ARG A 21 -9.20 0.33 14.95
C ARG A 21 -10.10 -0.14 13.81
N ALA A 22 -10.67 0.78 13.06
CA ALA A 22 -11.45 0.53 11.86
C ALA A 22 -10.76 1.14 10.63
N THR A 23 -10.84 0.43 9.52
CA THR A 23 -10.24 0.85 8.25
C THR A 23 -11.17 0.60 7.08
N TYR A 24 -10.88 1.31 6.00
CA TYR A 24 -11.43 1.08 4.67
C TYR A 24 -10.30 1.25 3.65
N VAL A 25 -10.20 0.34 2.68
CA VAL A 25 -9.25 0.43 1.56
C VAL A 25 -10.06 0.66 0.30
N GLY A 26 -9.59 1.54 -0.58
CA GLY A 26 -10.27 1.75 -1.86
C GLY A 26 -9.36 2.27 -2.97
N PHE A 27 -9.89 2.31 -4.19
CA PHE A 27 -9.29 2.91 -5.37
C PHE A 27 -9.87 4.32 -5.67
N THR A 28 -9.04 5.20 -6.23
CA THR A 28 -9.43 6.54 -6.68
C THR A 28 -8.52 7.09 -7.78
N VAL A 29 -9.07 8.02 -8.56
CA VAL A 29 -8.33 8.90 -9.47
C VAL A 29 -8.23 10.35 -8.96
N SER A 30 -8.90 10.66 -7.84
CA SER A 30 -8.92 11.98 -7.21
C SER A 30 -9.11 11.86 -5.70
N PRO A 31 -8.01 11.76 -4.91
CA PRO A 31 -8.08 11.52 -3.47
C PRO A 31 -8.91 12.56 -2.70
N THR A 32 -8.77 13.84 -3.07
CA THR A 32 -9.49 14.97 -2.43
C THR A 32 -10.98 14.93 -2.69
N ARG A 33 -11.41 14.50 -3.88
CA ARG A 33 -12.83 14.29 -4.19
C ARG A 33 -13.37 13.06 -3.46
N ARG A 34 -12.61 11.96 -3.48
CA ARG A 34 -13.05 10.67 -2.94
C ARG A 34 -13.33 10.71 -1.44
N ILE A 35 -12.51 11.43 -0.66
CA ILE A 35 -12.75 11.57 0.79
C ILE A 35 -14.07 12.29 1.09
N ARG A 36 -14.44 13.29 0.29
CA ARG A 36 -15.69 14.06 0.42
C ARG A 36 -16.91 13.18 0.12
N GLN A 37 -16.80 12.27 -0.85
CA GLN A 37 -17.84 11.26 -1.11
C GLN A 37 -18.02 10.32 0.09
N HIS A 38 -16.92 9.80 0.65
CA HIS A 38 -16.99 8.92 1.83
C HIS A 38 -17.63 9.62 3.03
N ASN A 39 -17.34 10.91 3.22
CA ASN A 39 -17.91 11.74 4.28
C ASN A 39 -19.33 12.25 3.99
N GLY A 40 -19.86 12.00 2.79
CA GLY A 40 -21.23 12.35 2.43
C GLY A 40 -21.46 13.81 2.04
N GLU A 41 -20.38 14.57 1.84
CA GLU A 41 -20.46 15.91 1.22
C GLU A 41 -20.80 15.80 -0.28
N LEU A 42 -20.37 14.71 -0.91
CA LEU A 42 -20.66 14.37 -2.30
C LEU A 42 -21.38 13.01 -2.38
N VAL A 43 -22.09 12.79 -3.49
CA VAL A 43 -22.75 11.52 -3.79
C VAL A 43 -21.75 10.41 -4.15
N SER A 44 -22.21 9.16 -4.16
CA SER A 44 -21.42 7.96 -4.52
C SER A 44 -20.27 7.63 -3.55
N GLY A 45 -20.49 7.83 -2.25
CA GLY A 45 -19.63 7.25 -1.21
C GLY A 45 -20.01 5.81 -0.89
N ALA A 46 -19.01 4.95 -0.72
CA ALA A 46 -19.19 3.54 -0.38
C ALA A 46 -20.13 3.33 0.83
N LYS A 47 -21.07 2.37 0.73
CA LYS A 47 -22.08 2.11 1.77
C LYS A 47 -21.45 1.87 3.15
N ARG A 48 -20.32 1.16 3.21
CA ARG A 48 -19.60 0.83 4.44
C ARG A 48 -19.10 2.08 5.20
N THR A 49 -18.75 3.15 4.49
CA THR A 49 -18.23 4.38 5.10
C THR A 49 -19.33 5.37 5.50
N ARG A 50 -20.61 4.99 5.39
CA ARG A 50 -21.73 5.79 5.92
C ARG A 50 -21.70 5.88 7.45
N ARG A 51 -21.25 4.81 8.11
CA ARG A 51 -21.03 4.77 9.56
C ARG A 51 -19.67 5.39 9.92
N HIS A 52 -19.56 5.89 11.15
CA HIS A 52 -18.32 6.44 11.72
C HIS A 52 -17.70 7.62 10.95
N ARG A 53 -18.53 8.35 10.18
CA ARG A 53 -18.11 9.63 9.62
C ARG A 53 -17.80 10.64 10.74
N PRO A 54 -16.85 11.56 10.54
CA PRO A 54 -16.00 11.68 9.36
C PRO A 54 -14.85 10.65 9.35
N TRP A 55 -14.46 10.26 8.15
CA TRP A 55 -13.26 9.49 7.84
C TRP A 55 -12.13 10.43 7.44
N GLU A 56 -10.89 10.04 7.76
CA GLU A 56 -9.66 10.63 7.25
C GLU A 56 -8.95 9.65 6.32
N MET A 57 -8.38 10.17 5.23
CA MET A 57 -7.48 9.42 4.36
C MET A 57 -6.07 9.51 4.91
N ILE A 58 -5.49 8.37 5.27
CA ILE A 58 -4.23 8.31 6.03
C ILE A 58 -3.03 7.86 5.19
N VAL A 59 -3.28 7.12 4.11
CA VAL A 59 -2.26 6.65 3.16
C VAL A 59 -2.82 6.72 1.75
N VAL A 60 -1.98 7.13 0.79
CA VAL A 60 -2.24 7.06 -0.65
C VAL A 60 -1.03 6.41 -1.33
N VAL A 61 -1.25 5.28 -1.99
CA VAL A 61 -0.28 4.60 -2.85
C VAL A 61 -0.61 4.95 -4.28
N HIS A 62 0.32 5.55 -5.03
CA HIS A 62 0.08 6.02 -6.40
C HIS A 62 1.27 5.74 -7.32
N GLY A 63 1.11 6.06 -8.61
CA GLY A 63 2.09 5.74 -9.66
C GLY A 63 1.88 4.39 -10.33
N PHE A 64 0.69 3.79 -10.16
CA PHE A 64 0.32 2.57 -10.88
C PHE A 64 0.28 2.83 -12.38
N PRO A 65 0.82 1.93 -13.23
CA PRO A 65 0.90 2.16 -14.67
C PRO A 65 -0.46 2.13 -15.39
N THR A 66 -1.47 1.52 -14.77
CA THR A 66 -2.82 1.35 -15.35
C THR A 66 -3.85 1.24 -14.24
N LYS A 67 -5.12 1.59 -14.52
CA LYS A 67 -6.28 1.29 -13.66
C LYS A 67 -6.33 -0.17 -13.20
N PHE A 68 -6.07 -1.13 -14.08
CA PHE A 68 -6.12 -2.56 -13.77
C PHE A 68 -5.14 -2.97 -12.66
N HIS A 69 -3.86 -2.58 -12.76
CA HIS A 69 -2.86 -2.84 -11.74
C HIS A 69 -3.20 -2.20 -10.38
N ALA A 70 -3.83 -1.02 -10.38
CA ALA A 70 -4.31 -0.38 -9.16
C ALA A 70 -5.48 -1.16 -8.53
N LEU A 71 -6.48 -1.56 -9.32
CA LEU A 71 -7.60 -2.37 -8.83
C LEU A 71 -7.16 -3.74 -8.30
N GLN A 72 -6.17 -4.38 -8.94
CA GLN A 72 -5.56 -5.60 -8.40
C GLN A 72 -4.90 -5.35 -7.03
N PHE A 73 -4.21 -4.23 -6.87
CA PHE A 73 -3.60 -3.85 -5.60
C PHE A 73 -4.65 -3.60 -4.51
N GLU A 74 -5.70 -2.84 -4.83
CA GLU A 74 -6.84 -2.58 -3.94
C GLU A 74 -7.45 -3.90 -3.44
N PHE A 75 -7.81 -4.80 -4.36
CA PHE A 75 -8.40 -6.09 -4.02
C PHE A 75 -7.47 -6.92 -3.13
N ALA A 76 -6.19 -6.97 -3.47
CA ALA A 76 -5.19 -7.69 -2.68
C ALA A 76 -5.06 -7.11 -1.26
N TRP A 77 -5.15 -5.80 -1.10
CA TRP A 77 -5.04 -5.15 0.20
C TRP A 77 -6.34 -5.26 1.03
N GLN A 78 -7.50 -5.34 0.37
CA GLN A 78 -8.77 -5.68 1.02
C GLN A 78 -8.80 -7.15 1.47
N HIS A 79 -8.28 -8.06 0.64
CA HIS A 79 -8.34 -9.51 0.82
C HIS A 79 -6.96 -10.21 0.82
N PRO A 80 -6.05 -9.82 1.73
CA PRO A 80 -4.64 -10.22 1.73
C PRO A 80 -4.41 -11.72 1.84
N TYR A 81 -5.33 -12.45 2.48
CA TYR A 81 -5.20 -13.89 2.71
C TYR A 81 -5.96 -14.77 1.73
N ILE A 82 -6.62 -14.16 0.74
CA ILE A 82 -7.39 -14.86 -0.30
C ILE A 82 -6.77 -14.60 -1.66
N CYS A 83 -6.33 -13.37 -1.91
CA CYS A 83 -5.72 -12.97 -3.17
C CYS A 83 -4.50 -13.84 -3.50
N ARG A 84 -4.49 -14.40 -4.72
CA ARG A 84 -3.43 -15.31 -5.18
C ARG A 84 -2.03 -14.71 -5.13
N PHE A 85 -1.90 -13.39 -5.31
CA PHE A 85 -0.61 -12.70 -5.28
C PHE A 85 -0.02 -12.64 -3.86
N THR A 86 -0.88 -12.51 -2.84
CA THR A 86 -0.46 -12.17 -1.49
C THR A 86 -0.63 -13.29 -0.48
N LYS A 87 -1.51 -14.27 -0.76
CA LYS A 87 -1.91 -15.31 0.21
C LYS A 87 -0.72 -16.07 0.79
N GLU A 88 0.26 -16.43 -0.04
CA GLU A 88 1.41 -17.23 0.38
C GLU A 88 2.29 -16.41 1.32
N ARG A 89 2.74 -15.24 0.87
CA ARG A 89 3.61 -14.35 1.65
C ARG A 89 2.94 -13.83 2.94
N LEU A 90 1.67 -13.48 2.88
CA LEU A 90 0.96 -12.92 4.04
C LEU A 90 0.41 -14.00 4.99
N SER A 91 0.34 -15.28 4.59
CA SER A 91 -0.16 -16.35 5.46
C SER A 91 0.57 -16.39 6.81
N ALA A 92 1.88 -16.16 6.81
CA ALA A 92 2.74 -16.11 7.99
C ALA A 92 2.38 -14.99 9.00
N LEU A 93 1.56 -14.01 8.59
CA LEU A 93 1.08 -12.96 9.48
C LEU A 93 -0.20 -13.36 10.24
N ARG A 94 -0.88 -14.45 9.85
CA ARG A 94 -2.05 -14.96 10.59
C ARG A 94 -1.61 -15.42 11.98
N GLY A 95 -2.32 -14.97 13.02
CA GLY A 95 -2.00 -15.31 14.41
C GLY A 95 -0.71 -14.70 14.98
N LYS A 96 0.10 -14.02 14.16
CA LYS A 96 1.32 -13.35 14.64
C LYS A 96 0.96 -12.24 15.63
N GLN A 97 1.63 -12.24 16.78
CA GLN A 97 1.47 -11.19 17.78
C GLN A 97 2.15 -9.89 17.32
N GLY A 98 1.67 -8.76 17.83
CA GLY A 98 2.30 -7.45 17.58
C GLY A 98 2.07 -6.84 16.19
N VAL A 99 1.37 -7.50 15.26
CA VAL A 99 1.04 -6.95 13.92
C VAL A 99 -0.35 -6.30 13.84
N GLY A 100 -1.07 -6.20 14.95
CA GLY A 100 -2.39 -5.59 15.03
C GLY A 100 -3.53 -6.49 14.57
N THR A 101 -4.76 -6.11 14.92
CA THR A 101 -5.99 -6.85 14.55
C THR A 101 -6.33 -6.67 13.07
N PRO A 102 -7.01 -7.63 12.40
CA PRO A 102 -7.27 -7.63 10.95
C PRO A 102 -7.77 -6.33 10.31
N ARG A 103 -8.53 -5.52 11.05
CA ARG A 103 -9.14 -4.26 10.55
C ARG A 103 -8.45 -3.00 11.09
N SER A 104 -7.41 -3.14 11.91
CA SER A 104 -6.67 -2.02 12.45
C SER A 104 -5.77 -1.37 11.40
N VAL A 105 -5.46 -0.09 11.60
CA VAL A 105 -4.49 0.64 10.77
C VAL A 105 -3.13 -0.03 10.83
N LYS A 106 -2.67 -0.45 12.02
CA LYS A 106 -1.39 -1.14 12.19
C LYS A 106 -1.28 -2.38 11.28
N ARG A 107 -2.32 -3.22 11.25
CA ARG A 107 -2.34 -4.42 10.40
C ARG A 107 -2.32 -4.07 8.93
N LYS A 108 -3.11 -3.09 8.51
CA LYS A 108 -3.16 -2.64 7.10
C LYS A 108 -1.84 -2.04 6.63
N LEU A 109 -1.10 -1.37 7.51
CA LEU A 109 0.24 -0.86 7.20
C LEU A 109 1.27 -1.99 7.05
N VAL A 110 1.24 -3.01 7.92
CA VAL A 110 2.09 -4.21 7.76
C VAL A 110 1.80 -4.92 6.43
N GLU A 111 0.51 -5.14 6.13
CA GLU A 111 0.10 -5.77 4.87
C GLU A 111 0.54 -4.96 3.66
N LEU A 112 0.37 -3.63 3.69
CA LEU A 112 0.83 -2.72 2.65
C LEU A 112 2.32 -2.91 2.37
N HIS A 113 3.18 -2.81 3.39
CA HIS A 113 4.62 -2.86 3.19
C HIS A 113 5.11 -4.24 2.72
N GLU A 114 4.47 -5.33 3.13
CA GLU A 114 4.74 -6.64 2.55
C GLU A 114 4.32 -6.71 1.08
N MET A 115 3.15 -6.15 0.72
CA MET A 115 2.64 -6.15 -0.66
C MET A 115 3.53 -5.38 -1.65
N LEU A 116 4.27 -4.35 -1.20
CA LEU A 116 5.19 -3.60 -2.06
C LEU A 116 6.32 -4.47 -2.64
N HIS A 117 6.61 -5.62 -2.03
CA HIS A 117 7.67 -6.55 -2.43
C HIS A 117 7.13 -7.76 -3.21
N ILE A 118 5.88 -7.71 -3.66
CA ILE A 118 5.19 -8.81 -4.36
C ILE A 118 4.98 -8.41 -5.83
N LEU A 119 5.15 -9.39 -6.74
CA LEU A 119 4.82 -9.20 -8.15
C LEU A 119 3.29 -9.09 -8.37
N PRO A 120 2.83 -8.22 -9.28
CA PRO A 120 3.64 -7.40 -10.19
C PRO A 120 4.10 -6.05 -9.59
N TRP A 121 3.62 -5.68 -8.40
CA TRP A 121 3.75 -4.32 -7.86
C TRP A 121 5.17 -3.91 -7.51
N THR A 122 6.03 -4.85 -7.12
CA THR A 122 7.46 -4.62 -6.90
C THR A 122 8.21 -4.13 -8.14
N ASN A 123 7.61 -4.17 -9.35
CA ASN A 123 8.23 -3.70 -10.59
C ASN A 123 7.80 -2.27 -10.98
N PHE A 124 6.96 -1.62 -10.16
CA PHE A 124 6.44 -0.29 -10.46
C PHE A 124 7.09 0.74 -9.54
N PRO A 125 7.43 1.94 -10.04
CA PRO A 125 7.96 3.03 -9.24
C PRO A 125 6.86 3.72 -8.43
N LEU A 126 6.16 2.94 -7.60
CA LEU A 126 5.08 3.41 -6.74
C LEU A 126 5.60 4.44 -5.73
N THR A 127 4.71 5.32 -5.31
CA THR A 127 4.96 6.27 -4.24
C THR A 127 3.95 6.02 -3.12
N ILE A 128 4.44 5.83 -1.90
CA ILE A 128 3.65 5.69 -0.69
C ILE A 128 3.64 7.04 0.02
N SER A 129 2.50 7.71 0.00
CA SER A 129 2.33 9.02 0.60
C SER A 129 1.47 8.90 1.87
N TYR A 130 2.07 9.21 3.01
CA TYR A 130 1.38 9.33 4.30
C TYR A 130 0.81 10.74 4.46
N THR A 131 -0.44 10.89 4.88
CA THR A 131 -1.06 12.24 4.94
C THR A 131 -0.68 13.07 6.16
N SER A 132 0.02 12.47 7.11
CA SER A 132 0.65 13.16 8.23
C SER A 132 1.85 12.39 8.77
N LEU A 133 2.76 13.10 9.44
CA LEU A 133 3.88 12.50 10.16
C LEU A 133 3.41 11.51 11.24
N ALA A 134 2.29 11.80 11.91
CA ALA A 134 1.75 10.92 12.95
C ALA A 134 1.42 9.51 12.41
N ILE A 135 0.78 9.42 11.24
CA ILE A 135 0.47 8.12 10.61
C ILE A 135 1.75 7.45 10.13
N GLN A 136 2.69 8.20 9.52
CA GLN A 136 3.97 7.62 9.10
C GLN A 136 4.74 7.04 10.30
N SER A 137 4.74 7.72 11.45
CA SER A 137 5.36 7.22 12.68
C SER A 137 4.76 5.89 13.15
N ILE A 138 3.44 5.70 13.01
CA ILE A 138 2.79 4.41 13.29
C ILE A 138 3.33 3.32 12.36
N ALA A 139 3.47 3.64 11.06
CA ALA A 139 4.03 2.70 10.09
C ALA A 139 5.50 2.35 10.40
N ARG A 140 6.32 3.36 10.72
CA ARG A 140 7.73 3.21 11.11
C ARG A 140 7.91 2.36 12.36
N ALA A 141 6.96 2.42 13.29
CA ALA A 141 6.97 1.58 14.49
C ALA A 141 6.61 0.11 14.19
N THR A 142 6.14 -0.20 12.98
CA THR A 142 6.07 -1.58 12.51
C THR A 142 7.46 -2.01 12.05
N THR A 143 7.92 -3.20 12.46
CA THR A 143 9.18 -3.81 11.97
C THR A 143 9.13 -4.18 10.48
N TYR A 144 8.11 -3.68 9.75
CA TYR A 144 7.79 -3.98 8.37
C TYR A 144 7.93 -2.74 7.48
N PHE A 145 8.35 -1.59 8.02
CA PHE A 145 8.45 -0.33 7.27
C PHE A 145 9.59 -0.34 6.24
N THR A 146 9.38 -1.00 5.10
CA THR A 146 10.35 -1.17 4.01
C THR A 146 9.68 -1.07 2.64
N TRP A 147 10.45 -0.76 1.60
CA TRP A 147 10.01 -0.74 0.19
C TRP A 147 11.20 -0.93 -0.76
N PRO A 148 10.98 -1.40 -2.00
CA PRO A 148 12.02 -1.46 -3.03
C PRO A 148 12.66 -0.09 -3.33
N ALA A 149 13.97 -0.06 -3.62
CA ALA A 149 14.74 1.18 -3.77
C ALA A 149 14.22 2.17 -4.84
N HIS A 150 13.52 1.67 -5.86
CA HIS A 150 12.96 2.48 -6.94
C HIS A 150 11.57 3.08 -6.60
N MET A 151 10.99 2.69 -5.47
CA MET A 151 9.78 3.31 -4.92
C MET A 151 10.14 4.49 -4.02
N ALA A 152 9.19 5.40 -3.84
CA ALA A 152 9.33 6.53 -2.90
C ALA A 152 8.38 6.38 -1.73
N CYS A 153 8.78 6.89 -0.57
CA CYS A 153 7.94 7.01 0.62
C CYS A 153 8.06 8.43 1.14
N GLU A 154 6.95 9.12 1.32
CA GLU A 154 6.91 10.54 1.65
C GLU A 154 5.76 10.87 2.60
N VAL A 155 5.81 12.07 3.16
CA VAL A 155 4.65 12.70 3.81
C VAL A 155 4.11 13.77 2.87
N ARG A 156 2.81 13.73 2.59
CA ARG A 156 2.13 14.67 1.70
C ARG A 156 0.73 14.94 2.20
N MET A 157 0.37 16.21 2.40
CA MET A 157 -0.98 16.56 2.84
C MET A 157 -2.02 16.18 1.80
N LEU A 158 -3.22 15.81 2.26
CA LEU A 158 -4.29 15.37 1.35
C LEU A 158 -4.66 16.44 0.30
N SER A 159 -4.62 17.71 0.67
CA SER A 159 -4.90 18.84 -0.23
C SER A 159 -3.92 18.96 -1.40
N GLU A 160 -2.66 18.53 -1.23
CA GLU A 160 -1.62 18.61 -2.25
C GLU A 160 -1.83 17.63 -3.41
N PHE A 161 -2.67 16.60 -3.22
CA PHE A 161 -3.04 15.69 -4.30
C PHE A 161 -3.86 16.37 -5.38
N ALA A 162 -4.65 17.41 -5.06
CA ALA A 162 -5.40 18.13 -6.09
C ALA A 162 -4.46 18.71 -7.15
N THR A 163 -3.36 19.35 -6.71
CA THR A 163 -2.33 19.90 -7.61
C THR A 163 -1.60 18.80 -8.36
N LEU A 164 -1.26 17.68 -7.70
CA LEU A 164 -0.58 16.56 -8.36
C LEU A 164 -1.43 15.95 -9.48
N VAL A 165 -2.72 15.71 -9.22
CA VAL A 165 -3.66 15.15 -10.21
C VAL A 165 -3.79 16.11 -11.40
N LYS A 166 -3.97 17.41 -11.13
CA LYS A 166 -4.03 18.45 -12.19
C LYS A 166 -2.76 18.47 -13.05
N ASN A 167 -1.58 18.35 -12.43
CA ASN A 167 -0.32 18.38 -13.16
C ASN A 167 -0.10 17.12 -14.01
N GLN A 168 -0.62 15.95 -13.59
CA GLN A 168 -0.49 14.71 -14.35
C GLN A 168 -1.42 14.64 -15.57
N ASN A 169 -2.60 15.27 -15.48
CA ASN A 169 -3.58 15.27 -16.57
C ASN A 169 -3.28 16.33 -17.64
N LYS A 170 -2.25 17.18 -17.46
CA LYS A 170 -1.90 18.20 -18.45
C LYS A 170 -1.28 17.53 -19.68
N PRO A 171 -1.89 17.62 -20.88
CA PRO A 171 -1.28 17.09 -22.09
C PRO A 171 0.06 17.79 -22.32
N GLU A 172 1.08 16.98 -22.56
CA GLU A 172 2.44 17.44 -22.84
C GLU A 172 2.40 18.17 -24.20
N GLU A 173 2.51 19.51 -24.22
CA GLU A 173 2.84 20.23 -25.45
C GLU A 173 4.30 19.91 -25.77
N VAL A 174 4.49 18.82 -26.53
CA VAL A 174 5.79 18.44 -27.07
C VAL A 174 6.20 19.53 -28.05
N HIS A 175 7.01 20.47 -27.61
CA HIS A 175 7.91 21.16 -28.54
C HIS A 175 8.93 20.10 -28.98
N PRO A 176 8.93 19.68 -30.26
CA PRO A 176 9.94 18.75 -30.72
C PRO A 176 11.29 19.44 -30.60
N ASP A 177 12.12 18.99 -29.66
CA ASP A 177 13.56 19.12 -29.75
C ASP A 177 13.98 18.36 -31.01
N ALA A 178 13.93 19.06 -32.15
CA ALA A 178 13.92 18.49 -33.48
C ALA A 178 15.22 17.74 -33.85
N SER A 179 16.18 17.64 -32.94
CA SER A 179 17.51 17.07 -33.17
C SER A 179 17.95 15.97 -32.20
N SER A 180 17.10 15.49 -31.27
CA SER A 180 17.57 14.43 -30.35
C SER A 180 17.51 13.03 -31.00
N VAL A 181 18.64 12.32 -31.00
CA VAL A 181 18.80 10.96 -31.53
C VAL A 181 18.99 9.94 -30.40
N CYS A 182 18.59 8.70 -30.65
CA CYS A 182 18.86 7.59 -29.76
C CYS A 182 20.34 7.24 -29.83
N TYR A 183 20.99 7.08 -28.68
CA TYR A 183 22.40 6.69 -28.67
C TYR A 183 22.66 5.24 -29.15
N VAL A 184 21.66 4.36 -29.10
CA VAL A 184 21.85 2.94 -29.48
C VAL A 184 21.67 2.72 -30.99
N CYS A 185 20.60 3.24 -31.59
CA CYS A 185 20.32 3.04 -33.02
C CYS A 185 20.63 4.26 -33.89
N GLU A 186 21.01 5.40 -33.29
CA GLU A 186 21.30 6.68 -33.98
C GLU A 186 20.11 7.29 -34.73
N GLU A 187 18.91 6.69 -34.64
CA GLU A 187 17.69 7.22 -35.24
C GLU A 187 17.05 8.32 -34.37
N ARG A 188 16.16 9.10 -34.99
CA ARG A 188 15.46 10.21 -34.31
C ARG A 188 14.59 9.68 -33.18
N LEU A 189 14.63 10.39 -32.06
CA LEU A 189 13.67 10.20 -30.96
C LEU A 189 12.42 11.01 -31.29
N ASP A 190 11.60 10.53 -32.21
CA ASP A 190 10.28 11.10 -32.41
C ASP A 190 9.34 10.60 -31.31
N GLY A 191 8.72 11.53 -30.57
CA GLY A 191 7.78 11.21 -29.49
C GLY A 191 6.47 10.57 -29.97
N SER A 192 6.39 10.16 -31.25
CA SER A 192 5.17 9.70 -31.90
C SER A 192 4.78 8.27 -31.58
N THR A 193 5.72 7.39 -31.20
CA THR A 193 5.41 5.96 -31.00
C THR A 193 6.19 5.27 -29.88
N LEU A 194 7.39 5.74 -29.53
CA LEU A 194 8.26 5.11 -28.53
C LEU A 194 8.59 6.07 -27.38
N ARG A 195 8.50 5.55 -26.15
CA ARG A 195 8.86 6.33 -24.96
C ARG A 195 10.37 6.60 -24.96
N VAL A 196 10.75 7.87 -24.93
CA VAL A 196 12.15 8.28 -24.78
C VAL A 196 12.57 8.09 -23.32
N LEU A 197 13.69 7.40 -23.09
CA LEU A 197 14.32 7.26 -21.78
C LEU A 197 15.60 8.09 -21.73
N ARG A 198 15.92 8.64 -20.57
CA ARG A 198 17.14 9.41 -20.33
C ARG A 198 17.93 8.78 -19.19
N CYS A 199 19.26 8.77 -19.32
CA CYS A 199 20.14 8.47 -18.19
C CYS A 199 19.83 9.42 -17.02
N TYR A 200 19.75 8.89 -15.79
CA TYR A 200 19.49 9.69 -14.60
C TYR A 200 20.77 10.11 -13.85
N HIS A 201 21.95 9.72 -14.35
CA HIS A 201 23.24 10.12 -13.77
C HIS A 201 23.61 11.53 -14.22
N THR A 202 24.10 12.36 -13.31
CA THR A 202 24.27 13.81 -13.51
C THR A 202 25.35 14.17 -14.52
N ASP A 203 26.29 13.25 -14.77
CA ASP A 203 27.38 13.36 -15.73
C ASP A 203 27.00 12.83 -17.13
N CYS A 204 25.74 12.42 -17.32
CA CYS A 204 25.30 11.73 -18.52
C CYS A 204 23.94 12.26 -19.02
N ALA A 205 23.93 12.84 -20.22
CA ALA A 205 22.72 13.43 -20.81
C ALA A 205 22.03 12.56 -21.87
N THR A 206 22.49 11.31 -22.07
CA THR A 206 22.03 10.46 -23.18
C THR A 206 20.58 10.07 -23.11
N LYS A 207 20.02 9.91 -24.30
CA LYS A 207 18.64 9.53 -24.53
C LYS A 207 18.58 8.25 -25.37
N TYR A 208 17.53 7.46 -25.16
CA TYR A 208 17.34 6.17 -25.79
C TYR A 208 15.87 5.97 -26.18
N HIS A 209 15.60 5.24 -27.27
CA HIS A 209 14.30 4.59 -27.39
C HIS A 209 14.16 3.56 -26.27
N SER A 210 12.97 3.43 -25.69
CA SER A 210 12.72 2.43 -24.66
C SER A 210 13.08 1.02 -25.14
N LEU A 211 12.74 0.65 -26.38
CA LEU A 211 13.04 -0.69 -26.89
C LEU A 211 14.55 -0.93 -27.04
N CYS A 212 15.30 0.01 -27.61
CA CYS A 212 16.74 -0.15 -27.78
C CYS A 212 17.47 -0.31 -26.44
N LEU A 213 17.09 0.47 -25.42
CA LEU A 213 17.69 0.32 -24.09
C LEU A 213 17.25 -0.98 -23.41
N ALA A 214 16.01 -1.44 -23.65
CA ALA A 214 15.55 -2.71 -23.11
C ALA A 214 16.36 -3.89 -23.67
N ASP A 215 16.53 -3.93 -25.00
CA ASP A 215 17.30 -4.96 -25.69
C ASP A 215 18.76 -4.97 -25.21
N HIS A 216 19.34 -3.78 -25.03
CA HIS A 216 20.69 -3.65 -24.46
C HIS A 216 20.79 -4.30 -23.07
N PHE A 217 19.83 -4.07 -22.17
CA PHE A 217 19.84 -4.68 -20.84
C PHE A 217 19.64 -6.19 -20.88
N LEU A 218 18.76 -6.69 -21.75
CA LEU A 218 18.52 -8.13 -21.91
C LEU A 218 19.75 -8.84 -22.48
N LEU A 219 20.41 -8.25 -23.48
CA LEU A 219 21.67 -8.76 -24.04
C LEU A 219 22.78 -8.76 -22.99
N HIS A 220 22.95 -7.66 -22.24
CA HIS A 220 23.95 -7.60 -21.17
C HIS A 220 23.70 -8.68 -20.10
N ALA A 221 22.45 -8.86 -19.66
CA ALA A 221 22.10 -9.90 -18.70
C ALA A 221 22.49 -11.30 -19.22
N SER A 222 22.21 -11.61 -20.49
CA SER A 222 22.55 -12.90 -21.11
C SER A 222 24.05 -13.18 -21.20
N LEU A 223 24.87 -12.13 -21.32
CA LEU A 223 26.33 -12.23 -21.42
C LEU A 223 27.01 -12.35 -20.05
N THR A 224 26.37 -11.82 -18.99
CA THR A 224 26.93 -11.79 -17.63
C THR A 224 26.43 -12.90 -16.70
N SER A 225 25.36 -13.61 -17.05
CA SER A 225 24.86 -14.72 -16.23
C SER A 225 25.57 -16.03 -16.61
N GLU A 226 26.47 -16.51 -15.74
CA GLU A 226 27.09 -17.84 -15.89
C GLU A 226 26.12 -19.01 -15.63
N GLU A 227 24.92 -18.73 -15.11
CA GLU A 227 23.89 -19.72 -14.79
C GLU A 227 22.71 -19.66 -15.78
N ALA A 228 22.95 -19.98 -17.05
CA ALA A 228 21.91 -20.22 -18.04
C ALA A 228 21.25 -21.60 -17.88
N ASN A 229 20.94 -22.02 -16.64
CA ASN A 229 20.28 -23.29 -16.37
C ASN A 229 18.86 -23.05 -15.82
N GLY A 230 17.91 -22.89 -16.74
CA GLY A 230 16.49 -23.16 -16.49
C GLY A 230 15.62 -22.01 -15.97
N THR A 231 16.14 -20.79 -15.77
CA THR A 231 15.30 -19.64 -15.45
C THR A 231 14.71 -19.02 -16.72
N VAL A 232 13.38 -18.92 -16.78
CA VAL A 232 12.66 -18.26 -17.87
C VAL A 232 13.18 -16.83 -17.99
N ALA A 233 13.79 -16.49 -19.13
CA ALA A 233 14.31 -15.15 -19.38
C ALA A 233 13.20 -14.11 -19.15
N SER A 234 13.41 -13.21 -18.18
CA SER A 234 12.46 -12.14 -17.92
C SER A 234 12.35 -11.25 -19.17
N LEU A 235 11.15 -11.17 -19.75
CA LEU A 235 10.87 -10.32 -20.92
C LEU A 235 10.94 -8.81 -20.60
N ARG A 236 11.12 -8.45 -19.32
CA ARG A 236 11.35 -7.08 -18.88
C ARG A 236 12.71 -7.00 -18.21
N PRO A 237 13.63 -6.17 -18.71
CA PRO A 237 14.91 -5.96 -18.04
C PRO A 237 14.69 -5.21 -16.73
N GLU A 238 15.34 -5.64 -15.65
CA GLU A 238 15.24 -4.99 -14.33
C GLU A 238 16.27 -3.88 -14.18
N ARG A 239 17.50 -4.11 -14.68
CA ARG A 239 18.64 -3.21 -14.62
C ARG A 239 19.66 -3.54 -15.71
N GLY A 240 20.57 -2.61 -15.98
CA GLY A 240 21.71 -2.80 -16.89
C GLY A 240 22.55 -1.52 -17.00
N PRO A 241 23.75 -1.59 -17.59
CA PRO A 241 24.62 -0.42 -17.70
C PRO A 241 24.11 0.57 -18.75
N CYS A 242 24.35 1.86 -18.51
CA CYS A 242 24.18 2.90 -19.50
C CYS A 242 25.15 2.69 -20.67
N PRO A 243 24.71 2.61 -21.94
CA PRO A 243 25.60 2.45 -23.09
C PRO A 243 26.68 3.54 -23.26
N GLN A 244 26.50 4.73 -22.65
CA GLN A 244 27.48 5.82 -22.76
C GLN A 244 28.35 6.01 -21.53
N CYS A 245 27.77 6.07 -20.32
CA CYS A 245 28.54 6.33 -19.10
C CYS A 245 28.84 5.07 -18.29
N GLU A 246 28.37 3.90 -18.72
CA GLU A 246 28.55 2.58 -18.09
C GLU A 246 27.99 2.42 -16.67
N HIS A 247 27.59 3.50 -16.01
CA HIS A 247 26.90 3.47 -14.74
C HIS A 247 25.62 2.61 -14.79
N GLU A 248 25.35 1.91 -13.70
CA GLU A 248 24.17 1.04 -13.58
C GLU A 248 22.87 1.87 -13.61
N LEU A 249 21.94 1.41 -14.43
CA LEU A 249 20.61 1.97 -14.59
C LEU A 249 19.55 0.96 -14.16
N GLN A 250 18.56 1.40 -13.38
CA GLN A 250 17.40 0.60 -13.00
C GLN A 250 16.20 0.94 -13.88
N TRP A 251 15.58 -0.07 -14.49
CA TRP A 251 14.44 0.11 -15.38
C TRP A 251 13.27 0.89 -14.75
N PRO A 252 12.86 0.60 -13.49
CA PRO A 252 11.76 1.35 -12.88
C PRO A 252 12.08 2.84 -12.67
N LEU A 253 13.34 3.20 -12.44
CA LEU A 253 13.77 4.59 -12.29
C LEU A 253 13.79 5.35 -13.62
N LEU A 254 14.26 4.71 -14.70
CA LEU A 254 14.23 5.28 -16.05
C LEU A 254 12.79 5.61 -16.49
N VAL A 255 11.88 4.66 -16.23
CA VAL A 255 10.45 4.80 -16.49
C VAL A 255 9.81 5.85 -15.57
N LYS A 256 10.40 6.21 -14.43
CA LYS A 256 9.93 7.30 -13.56
C LYS A 256 10.44 8.67 -14.02
N GLY A 257 11.73 8.79 -14.33
CA GLY A 257 12.41 10.08 -14.62
C GLY A 257 12.12 10.68 -16.00
N ALA A 258 11.68 9.88 -16.97
CA ALA A 258 11.30 10.35 -18.31
C ALA A 258 9.99 11.19 -18.36
N SER A 259 9.58 11.87 -17.28
CA SER A 259 8.27 12.54 -17.20
C SER A 259 8.26 13.89 -16.46
N VAL A 260 9.36 14.65 -16.45
CA VAL A 260 9.37 15.98 -15.79
C VAL A 260 10.22 17.00 -16.54
N GLN A 261 9.56 17.97 -17.20
CA GLN A 261 10.06 19.34 -17.39
C GLN A 261 8.89 20.35 -17.26
N PRO A 262 9.00 21.44 -16.47
CA PRO A 262 7.93 22.40 -16.28
C PRO A 262 8.08 23.65 -17.16
N ALA A 263 7.00 24.08 -17.82
CA ALA A 263 6.78 25.48 -18.21
C ALA A 263 5.28 25.81 -18.29
N ALA A 264 4.94 27.03 -17.91
CA ALA A 264 3.59 27.48 -17.53
C ALA A 264 2.74 27.98 -18.71
N SER A 265 1.43 27.66 -18.69
CA SER A 265 0.31 28.56 -19.00
C SER A 265 -1.03 27.80 -18.90
N SER A 266 -2.12 28.56 -18.75
CA SER A 266 -3.46 28.21 -18.25
C SER A 266 -4.49 27.91 -19.35
N ARG A 267 -5.44 26.98 -19.11
CA ARG A 267 -6.83 27.01 -19.63
C ARG A 267 -7.78 25.95 -18.99
N HIS A 268 -9.01 26.43 -18.78
CA HIS A 268 -10.36 25.89 -18.46
C HIS A 268 -10.62 24.56 -17.72
N GLU A 269 -11.53 24.65 -16.74
CA GLU A 269 -11.62 23.83 -15.52
C GLU A 269 -12.81 22.85 -15.44
N ASP A 270 -13.73 22.86 -16.40
CA ASP A 270 -15.07 22.24 -16.21
C ASP A 270 -15.25 20.81 -16.78
N ASP A 271 -14.40 20.35 -17.71
CA ASP A 271 -14.58 19.06 -18.39
C ASP A 271 -13.98 17.85 -17.65
N ASP A 272 -13.00 18.06 -16.77
CA ASP A 272 -12.31 16.97 -16.06
C ASP A 272 -13.18 16.34 -14.96
N GLU A 273 -14.02 17.14 -14.29
CA GLU A 273 -14.76 16.71 -13.10
C GLU A 273 -15.79 15.60 -13.39
N ALA A 274 -16.42 15.62 -14.57
CA ALA A 274 -17.38 14.61 -15.00
C ALA A 274 -16.71 13.25 -15.30
N ARG A 275 -15.50 13.26 -15.88
CA ARG A 275 -14.75 12.03 -16.25
C ARG A 275 -14.24 11.27 -15.03
N HIS A 276 -13.81 11.99 -13.99
CA HIS A 276 -13.38 11.35 -12.73
C HIS A 276 -14.54 10.66 -12.00
N ALA A 277 -15.76 11.20 -12.11
CA ALA A 277 -16.94 10.66 -11.46
C ALA A 277 -17.39 9.31 -12.04
N THR A 278 -17.36 9.15 -13.36
CA THR A 278 -17.79 7.93 -14.05
C THR A 278 -16.83 6.76 -13.80
N LEU A 279 -15.51 7.01 -13.88
CA LEU A 279 -14.49 5.99 -13.67
C LEU A 279 -14.53 5.36 -12.26
N GLU A 280 -14.90 6.14 -11.24
CA GLU A 280 -15.01 5.68 -9.84
C GLU A 280 -16.32 4.92 -9.59
N GLN A 281 -17.44 5.36 -10.19
CA GLN A 281 -18.73 4.65 -10.08
C GLN A 281 -18.69 3.25 -10.70
N GLU A 282 -18.11 3.11 -11.90
CA GLU A 282 -17.93 1.81 -12.56
C GLU A 282 -17.13 0.83 -11.69
N THR A 283 -16.17 1.33 -10.91
CA THR A 283 -15.34 0.49 -10.03
C THR A 283 -16.06 0.03 -8.77
N GLU A 284 -16.92 0.86 -8.17
CA GLU A 284 -17.74 0.45 -7.03
C GLU A 284 -18.74 -0.65 -7.44
N GLU A 285 -19.34 -0.52 -8.63
CA GLU A 285 -20.24 -1.53 -9.16
C GLU A 285 -19.51 -2.82 -9.55
N ALA A 286 -18.32 -2.73 -10.15
CA ALA A 286 -17.49 -3.90 -10.48
C ALA A 286 -16.94 -4.61 -9.22
N SER A 287 -16.57 -3.86 -8.19
CA SER A 287 -16.14 -4.42 -6.89
C SER A 287 -17.34 -5.05 -6.14
N SER A 288 -18.55 -4.51 -6.32
CA SER A 288 -19.78 -5.10 -5.79
C SER A 288 -20.32 -6.29 -6.61
N ARG A 289 -20.04 -6.35 -7.93
CA ARG A 289 -20.46 -7.43 -8.85
C ARG A 289 -19.41 -8.54 -9.02
N GLY A 290 -18.17 -8.27 -8.66
CA GLY A 290 -17.03 -9.20 -8.71
C GLY A 290 -17.03 -10.29 -7.63
N SER A 291 -18.16 -10.55 -6.97
CA SER A 291 -18.38 -11.83 -6.30
C SER A 291 -18.49 -12.92 -7.37
N TYR A 292 -17.35 -13.36 -7.90
CA TYR A 292 -17.29 -14.63 -8.61
C TYR A 292 -17.81 -15.70 -7.64
N SER A 293 -18.97 -16.26 -7.98
CA SER A 293 -19.48 -17.47 -7.38
C SER A 293 -18.49 -18.59 -7.68
N TYR A 294 -17.56 -18.83 -6.75
CA TYR A 294 -16.95 -20.14 -6.63
C TYR A 294 -18.05 -21.02 -6.04
N SER A 295 -18.81 -21.67 -6.91
CA SER A 295 -19.76 -22.70 -6.51
C SER A 295 -18.99 -23.81 -5.81
N ASP A 296 -19.33 -23.94 -4.53
CA ASP A 296 -19.48 -25.19 -3.81
C ASP A 296 -18.24 -26.09 -3.74
N ASN A 297 -17.47 -25.87 -2.67
CA ASN A 297 -17.12 -26.94 -1.75
C ASN A 297 -16.97 -26.27 -0.38
N GLY A 298 -17.76 -26.77 0.58
CA GLY A 298 -18.22 -26.09 1.78
C GLY A 298 -17.16 -25.56 2.74
N TRP A 299 -17.63 -25.21 3.94
CA TRP A 299 -16.93 -24.51 5.02
C TRP A 299 -17.10 -22.99 5.01
N PHE A 300 -18.36 -22.55 5.10
CA PHE A 300 -18.75 -21.39 5.90
C PHE A 300 -20.08 -21.74 6.59
N GLU A 301 -20.00 -22.26 7.81
CA GLU A 301 -21.03 -21.95 8.80
C GLU A 301 -20.64 -20.61 9.45
N GLU A 302 -21.66 -19.80 9.62
CA GLU A 302 -21.64 -18.50 10.28
C GLU A 302 -21.07 -18.64 11.70
N ASP A 303 -20.16 -17.75 12.09
CA ASP A 303 -19.96 -17.42 13.51
C ASP A 303 -19.67 -15.93 13.64
N ASP A 304 -20.75 -15.16 13.53
CA ASP A 304 -20.90 -13.84 14.14
C ASP A 304 -21.12 -14.00 15.66
N ALA A 305 -20.07 -14.24 16.43
CA ALA A 305 -20.06 -13.98 17.88
C ALA A 305 -18.64 -14.05 18.46
N TYR A 306 -17.98 -12.90 18.64
CA TYR A 306 -16.95 -12.78 19.66
C TYR A 306 -17.43 -11.76 20.67
N GLN A 307 -18.22 -12.24 21.63
CA GLN A 307 -18.63 -11.48 22.80
C GLN A 307 -17.49 -11.47 23.82
N ASP A 308 -17.09 -10.27 24.18
CA ASP A 308 -16.18 -9.91 25.25
C ASP A 308 -16.94 -10.03 26.58
N LYS A 309 -16.58 -11.01 27.41
CA LYS A 309 -16.95 -11.09 28.83
C LYS A 309 -15.84 -11.83 29.56
N ASP A 310 -15.11 -11.13 30.42
CA ASP A 310 -14.83 -11.56 31.79
C ASP A 310 -14.17 -10.42 32.57
N THR A 311 -15.04 -9.65 33.25
CA THR A 311 -14.73 -8.90 34.46
C THR A 311 -15.75 -9.32 35.50
N MET A 312 -15.29 -10.00 36.57
CA MET A 312 -15.78 -9.97 37.97
C MET A 312 -15.27 -11.24 38.67
N GLU A 313 -14.30 -11.12 39.57
CA GLU A 313 -14.54 -11.02 41.02
C GLU A 313 -15.16 -12.30 41.60
N SER A 314 -14.34 -13.10 42.28
CA SER A 314 -14.76 -14.24 43.06
C SER A 314 -14.41 -14.02 44.53
N GLU A 315 -15.44 -13.83 45.36
CA GLU A 315 -15.41 -14.13 46.79
C GLU A 315 -16.61 -15.01 47.17
N PRO A 316 -16.52 -15.78 48.27
CA PRO A 316 -17.01 -17.16 48.31
C PRO A 316 -18.38 -17.31 48.99
N ARG A 317 -19.06 -18.44 48.73
CA ARG A 317 -20.26 -18.85 49.47
C ARG A 317 -20.11 -20.22 50.15
N SER A 318 -20.60 -20.19 51.38
CA SER A 318 -20.74 -21.17 52.46
C SER A 318 -21.66 -22.38 52.23
N GLY A 319 -21.41 -23.45 53.00
CA GLY A 319 -22.37 -24.48 53.48
C GLY A 319 -22.16 -25.87 52.88
N GLY A 320 -21.54 -26.86 53.56
CA GLY A 320 -22.06 -27.74 54.63
C GLY A 320 -22.64 -29.04 54.00
N ARG A 321 -22.35 -30.30 54.36
CA ARG A 321 -22.07 -31.05 55.62
C ARG A 321 -21.81 -32.56 55.22
N PRO A 322 -21.74 -33.57 56.13
CA PRO A 322 -20.63 -34.03 56.99
C PRO A 322 -20.19 -35.52 56.75
N GLY A 323 -19.10 -35.98 57.39
CA GLY A 323 -18.83 -37.43 57.55
C GLY A 323 -17.41 -37.87 57.94
N GLU A 324 -17.22 -38.11 59.25
CA GLU A 324 -16.39 -39.14 59.92
C GLU A 324 -14.84 -39.24 59.82
N SER A 325 -14.22 -38.93 60.98
CA SER A 325 -13.26 -39.75 61.77
C SER A 325 -11.74 -39.75 61.48
N GLY A 326 -10.96 -39.58 62.57
CA GLY A 326 -9.55 -40.03 62.70
C GLY A 326 -8.51 -38.90 62.87
N ASN A 327 -8.36 -38.25 64.04
CA ASN A 327 -7.48 -38.58 65.19
C ASN A 327 -6.04 -38.00 65.14
N LEU A 328 -5.69 -37.30 66.23
CA LEU A 328 -4.40 -37.03 66.89
C LEU A 328 -3.43 -35.88 66.49
N ASP A 329 -3.10 -35.15 67.56
CA ASP A 329 -1.89 -34.38 67.91
C ASP A 329 -1.61 -33.09 67.11
N GLY A 330 -1.56 -31.89 67.69
CA GLY A 330 -1.10 -31.49 69.02
C GLY A 330 0.26 -30.80 68.86
N VAL A 331 0.31 -29.47 69.01
CA VAL A 331 1.36 -28.69 69.68
C VAL A 331 1.02 -27.20 69.54
N VAL A 332 0.89 -26.58 70.70
CA VAL A 332 0.73 -25.15 70.97
C VAL A 332 2.12 -24.52 70.99
N ILE A 333 2.34 -23.40 70.28
CA ILE A 333 3.29 -22.38 70.72
C ILE A 333 2.70 -21.01 70.38
N ASP A 334 2.28 -20.31 71.43
CA ASP A 334 1.99 -18.90 71.49
C ASP A 334 3.19 -18.24 72.17
N LEU A 335 3.78 -17.20 71.56
CA LEU A 335 4.60 -16.18 72.21
C LEU A 335 4.56 -14.88 71.38
N THR A 336 3.60 -14.03 71.73
CA THR A 336 3.73 -12.60 72.09
C THR A 336 4.87 -11.75 71.51
N MET A 337 4.44 -10.63 70.89
CA MET A 337 4.83 -9.21 71.09
C MET A 337 6.30 -8.83 71.28
N ASP A 338 6.77 -7.89 70.44
CA ASP A 338 7.30 -6.54 70.78
C ASP A 338 8.00 -6.01 69.50
N ASP A 339 7.46 -5.01 68.81
CA ASP A 339 7.61 -3.56 69.04
C ASP A 339 9.00 -2.99 68.67
N GLU A 340 8.94 -1.97 67.79
CA GLU A 340 9.84 -0.82 67.62
C GLU A 340 11.12 -0.93 66.74
N ASP A 341 11.32 0.21 66.05
CA ASP A 341 12.56 0.81 65.52
C ASP A 341 13.06 0.49 64.08
N GLU A 342 12.57 1.30 63.13
CA GLU A 342 13.43 2.05 62.18
C GLU A 342 14.42 2.98 62.94
N PRO A 343 15.46 3.63 62.35
CA PRO A 343 15.81 3.76 60.92
C PRO A 343 17.31 3.56 60.58
N VAL A 344 17.63 3.51 59.28
CA VAL A 344 18.55 4.39 58.49
C VAL A 344 18.78 3.78 57.11
#